data_AF-A0A2P5MYG3-F1
#
_entry.id   AF-A0A2P5MYG3-F1
#
_cell.length_a   1.000
_cell.length_b   1.000
_cell.length_c   1.000
_cell.angle_alpha   90.00
_cell.angle_beta   90.00
_cell.angle_gamma   90.00
#
_symmetry.space_group_name_H-M   'P 1'
#
loop_
_entity.id
_entity.type
_entity.pdbx_description
1 polymer ?
#
loop_
_entity_poly.entity_id
_entity_poly.type
_entity_poly.pdbx_seq_one_letter_code
_entity_poly.pdbx_strand_id
1 'polypeptide(L)'
;MSAVIASRYPAEYESIAPSLPGQNLPLLQQLRRDALQAFSAKGFPSPREEEWRYTNVSGIEKKLFSVPTSQVASDVPADFLKAYQLPDAWSVVLVNGRFSAELSTLSGLPDGVSILSLADALATQTDLVQSHLGQAVSLSEHSFVAFNTAWFSDGLFV
;
A
#
# COMPACT_ATOMS: atom_id res chain seq x y z
N MET A 1 3.22 -19.17 -28.94
CA MET A 1 2.47 -19.00 -27.67
C MET A 1 3.49 -18.93 -26.54
N SER A 2 3.72 -17.74 -25.98
CA SER A 2 4.72 -17.53 -24.94
C SER A 2 3.99 -17.58 -23.60
N ALA A 3 4.34 -18.55 -22.75
CA ALA A 3 3.70 -18.78 -21.46
C ALA A 3 3.68 -17.48 -20.64
N VAL A 4 2.48 -17.03 -20.29
CA VAL A 4 2.30 -16.08 -19.19
C VAL A 4 2.85 -16.79 -17.97
N ILE A 5 3.98 -16.33 -17.44
CA ILE A 5 4.46 -16.82 -16.15
C ILE A 5 3.39 -16.34 -15.16
N ALA A 6 2.64 -17.27 -14.57
CA ALA A 6 1.71 -16.91 -13.51
C ALA A 6 2.54 -16.41 -12.33
N SER A 7 2.34 -15.14 -11.96
CA SER A 7 2.91 -14.55 -10.75
C SER A 7 2.66 -15.48 -9.56
N ARG A 8 3.66 -15.67 -8.70
CA ARG A 8 3.53 -16.49 -7.49
C ARG A 8 2.77 -15.78 -6.37
N TYR A 9 2.62 -14.47 -6.47
CA TYR A 9 2.02 -13.65 -5.42
C TYR A 9 0.57 -14.02 -5.09
N PRO A 10 -0.35 -14.28 -6.04
CA PRO A 10 -1.71 -14.67 -5.70
C PRO A 10 -1.80 -15.89 -4.78
N ALA A 11 -0.91 -16.87 -4.95
CA ALA A 11 -0.86 -18.04 -4.08
C ALA A 11 -0.39 -17.70 -2.65
N GLU A 12 0.47 -16.70 -2.50
CA GLU A 12 0.95 -16.24 -1.19
C GLU A 12 -0.06 -15.34 -0.46
N TYR A 13 -1.03 -14.76 -1.18
CA TYR A 13 -2.00 -13.84 -0.61
C TYR A 13 -2.73 -14.44 0.59
N GLU A 14 -3.12 -15.71 0.51
CA GLU A 14 -3.86 -16.40 1.58
C GLU A 14 -3.07 -16.46 2.89
N SER A 15 -1.74 -16.52 2.83
CA SER A 15 -0.89 -16.56 4.02
C SER A 15 -0.82 -15.22 4.74
N ILE A 16 -0.88 -14.11 4.00
CA ILE A 16 -0.74 -12.76 4.55
C ILE A 16 -2.09 -12.09 4.84
N ALA A 17 -3.15 -12.45 4.11
CA ALA A 17 -4.47 -11.84 4.22
C ALA A 17 -4.96 -11.69 5.67
N PRO A 18 -4.85 -12.70 6.56
CA PRO A 18 -5.29 -12.56 7.96
C PRO A 18 -4.57 -11.46 8.75
N SER A 19 -3.38 -11.05 8.33
CA SER A 19 -2.56 -10.02 8.99
C SER A 19 -2.79 -8.61 8.44
N LEU A 20 -3.51 -8.45 7.32
CA LEU A 20 -3.76 -7.15 6.71
C LEU A 20 -4.86 -6.39 7.48
N PRO A 21 -4.82 -5.05 7.57
CA PRO A 21 -5.79 -4.28 8.35
C PRO A 21 -7.20 -4.35 7.77
N GLY A 22 -8.19 -4.19 8.66
CA GLY A 22 -9.62 -4.11 8.31
C GLY A 22 -10.26 -5.44 7.87
N GLN A 23 -9.78 -6.58 8.39
CA GLN A 23 -10.37 -7.90 8.13
C GLN A 23 -11.84 -8.03 8.58
N ASN A 24 -12.31 -7.17 9.47
CA ASN A 24 -13.70 -7.15 9.93
C ASN A 24 -14.62 -6.28 9.07
N LEU A 25 -14.12 -5.65 8.00
CA LEU A 25 -14.89 -4.73 7.15
C LEU A 25 -15.25 -5.39 5.82
N PRO A 26 -16.53 -5.75 5.58
CA PRO A 26 -16.93 -6.49 4.37
C PRO A 26 -16.59 -5.77 3.05
N LEU A 27 -16.76 -4.43 3.01
CA LEU A 27 -16.44 -3.65 1.81
C LEU A 27 -14.93 -3.69 1.50
N LEU A 28 -14.07 -3.60 2.51
CA LEU A 28 -12.63 -3.69 2.29
C LEU A 28 -12.21 -5.10 1.87
N GLN A 29 -12.79 -6.15 2.49
CA GLN A 29 -12.53 -7.51 2.03
C GLN A 29 -12.93 -7.70 0.56
N GLN A 30 -14.07 -7.15 0.15
CA GLN A 30 -14.51 -7.21 -1.24
C GLN A 30 -13.54 -6.48 -2.17
N LEU A 31 -13.16 -5.25 -1.83
CA LEU A 31 -12.17 -4.46 -2.58
C LEU A 31 -10.85 -5.23 -2.78
N ARG A 32 -10.34 -5.88 -1.71
CA ARG A 32 -9.11 -6.68 -1.80
C ARG A 32 -9.29 -7.93 -2.68
N ARG A 33 -10.44 -8.61 -2.61
CA ARG A 33 -10.74 -9.77 -3.48
C ARG A 33 -10.79 -9.36 -4.94
N ASP A 34 -11.47 -8.26 -5.26
CA ASP A 34 -11.58 -7.75 -6.62
C ASP A 34 -10.20 -7.34 -7.17
N ALA A 35 -9.39 -6.69 -6.33
CA ALA A 35 -8.02 -6.32 -6.66
C ALA A 35 -7.12 -7.55 -6.88
N LEU A 36 -7.23 -8.57 -6.02
CA LEU A 36 -6.50 -9.83 -6.17
C LEU A 36 -6.90 -10.55 -7.47
N GLN A 37 -8.19 -10.60 -7.79
CA GLN A 37 -8.69 -11.21 -9.01
C GLN A 37 -8.17 -10.46 -10.25
N ALA A 38 -8.24 -9.13 -10.26
CA ALA A 38 -7.71 -8.30 -11.33
C ALA A 38 -6.21 -8.52 -11.54
N PHE A 39 -5.43 -8.55 -10.45
CA PHE A 39 -4.01 -8.83 -10.50
C PHE A 39 -3.71 -10.26 -10.96
N SER A 40 -4.48 -11.25 -10.50
CA SER A 40 -4.29 -12.66 -10.89
C SER A 40 -4.55 -12.89 -12.39
N ALA A 41 -5.47 -12.11 -12.98
CA ALA A 41 -5.79 -12.19 -14.39
C ALA A 41 -4.72 -11.52 -15.28
N LYS A 42 -4.15 -10.39 -14.84
CA LYS A 42 -3.20 -9.60 -15.65
C LYS A 42 -1.72 -9.87 -15.34
N GLY A 43 -1.41 -10.26 -14.10
CA GLY A 43 -0.04 -10.33 -13.60
C GLY A 43 0.65 -8.97 -13.55
N PHE A 44 1.97 -8.98 -13.35
CA PHE A 44 2.77 -7.76 -13.51
C PHE A 44 2.84 -7.36 -15.00
N PRO A 45 2.99 -6.05 -15.29
CA PRO A 45 3.07 -5.60 -16.66
C PRO A 45 4.36 -6.10 -17.33
N SER A 46 4.33 -6.20 -18.65
CA SER A 46 5.43 -6.71 -19.45
C SER A 46 5.89 -5.70 -20.51
N PRO A 47 7.13 -5.79 -21.03
CA PRO A 47 7.58 -4.95 -22.14
C PRO A 47 6.79 -5.10 -23.46
N ARG A 48 5.79 -5.98 -23.51
CA ARG A 48 4.84 -6.09 -24.62
C ARG A 48 3.75 -5.01 -24.57
N GLU A 49 3.49 -4.47 -23.39
CA GLU A 49 2.59 -3.32 -23.20
C GLU A 49 3.37 -2.04 -23.51
N GLU A 50 2.76 -1.13 -24.27
CA GLU A 50 3.43 0.09 -24.78
C GLU A 50 4.00 0.96 -23.65
N GLU A 51 3.22 1.14 -22.57
CA GLU A 51 3.61 1.88 -21.36
C GLU A 51 4.83 1.27 -20.64
N TRP A 52 5.10 -0.02 -20.84
CA TRP A 52 6.15 -0.78 -20.17
C TRP A 52 7.28 -1.22 -21.10
N ARG A 53 7.26 -0.80 -22.37
CA ARG A 53 8.23 -1.20 -23.41
C ARG A 53 9.68 -1.04 -22.97
N TYR A 54 9.97 -0.01 -22.17
CA TYR A 54 11.30 0.33 -21.69
C TYR A 54 11.52 0.03 -20.20
N THR A 55 10.52 -0.54 -19.51
CA THR A 55 10.56 -0.82 -18.07
C THR A 55 10.28 -2.29 -17.81
N ASN A 56 11.32 -3.11 -17.74
CA ASN A 56 11.19 -4.55 -17.51
C ASN A 56 11.11 -4.87 -16.01
N VAL A 57 9.92 -5.25 -15.53
CA VAL A 57 9.68 -5.62 -14.12
C VAL A 57 9.76 -7.11 -13.83
N SER A 58 10.17 -7.96 -14.78
CA SER A 58 10.25 -9.42 -14.59
C SER A 58 11.19 -9.84 -13.45
N GLY A 59 12.14 -8.99 -13.06
CA GLY A 59 13.00 -9.23 -11.90
C GLY A 59 12.24 -9.22 -10.56
N ILE A 60 11.16 -8.44 -10.46
CA ILE A 60 10.26 -8.44 -9.30
C ILE A 60 9.47 -9.74 -9.29
N GLU A 61 8.83 -10.09 -10.40
CA GLU A 61 7.97 -11.28 -10.49
C GLU A 61 8.72 -12.61 -10.24
N LYS A 62 9.98 -12.71 -10.68
CA LYS A 62 10.81 -13.90 -10.47
C LYS A 62 11.22 -14.11 -9.01
N LYS A 63 11.16 -13.05 -8.20
CA LYS A 63 11.44 -13.11 -6.77
C LYS A 63 10.13 -13.09 -6.01
N LEU A 64 10.05 -13.87 -4.94
CA LEU A 64 8.95 -13.77 -4.02
C LEU A 64 9.44 -13.02 -2.78
N PHE A 65 8.90 -11.82 -2.59
CA PHE A 65 9.21 -10.99 -1.43
C PHE A 65 8.19 -11.25 -0.34
N SER A 66 8.66 -11.37 0.90
CA SER A 66 7.82 -11.46 2.09
C SER A 66 7.68 -10.10 2.75
N VAL A 67 6.48 -9.81 3.26
CA VAL A 67 6.26 -8.63 4.09
C VAL A 67 6.73 -8.95 5.52
N PRO A 68 7.54 -8.10 6.16
CA PRO A 68 7.91 -8.28 7.55
C PRO A 68 6.66 -8.29 8.44
N THR A 69 6.46 -9.38 9.17
CA THR A 69 5.31 -9.57 10.09
C THR A 69 5.46 -8.82 11.41
N SER A 70 6.68 -8.42 11.77
CA SER A 70 6.93 -7.58 12.95
C SER A 70 7.22 -6.14 12.52
N GLN A 71 6.72 -5.21 13.33
CA GLN A 71 7.16 -3.83 13.28
C GLN A 71 8.60 -3.80 13.78
N VAL A 72 9.55 -3.93 12.85
CA VAL A 72 10.95 -3.64 13.17
C VAL A 72 10.94 -2.18 13.59
N ALA A 73 11.26 -1.91 14.87
CA ALA A 73 11.56 -0.56 15.30
C ALA A 73 12.56 0.00 14.31
N SER A 74 12.14 0.99 13.54
CA SER A 74 12.98 1.47 12.47
C SER A 74 14.10 2.26 13.12
N ASP A 75 15.34 1.77 13.01
CA ASP A 75 16.56 2.51 13.39
C ASP A 75 16.81 3.70 12.43
N VAL A 76 15.75 4.35 11.95
CA VAL A 76 15.84 5.55 11.12
C VAL A 76 16.22 6.70 12.04
N PRO A 77 17.43 7.26 11.92
CA PRO A 77 17.84 8.33 12.81
C PRO A 77 17.04 9.59 12.50
N ALA A 78 16.44 10.21 13.51
CA ALA A 78 15.66 11.44 13.32
C ALA A 78 16.50 12.56 12.66
N ASP A 79 17.79 12.63 12.97
CA ASP A 79 18.71 13.61 12.37
C ASP A 79 18.96 13.37 10.87
N PHE A 80 18.86 12.13 10.40
CA PHE A 80 18.91 11.84 8.96
C PHE A 80 17.71 12.46 8.25
N LEU A 81 16.52 12.42 8.86
CA LEU A 81 15.29 12.95 8.27
C LEU A 81 15.28 14.48 8.22
N LYS A 82 15.84 15.16 9.24
CA LYS A 82 15.90 16.63 9.30
C LYS A 82 16.56 17.25 8.06
N ALA A 83 17.52 16.56 7.45
CA ALA A 83 18.19 17.04 6.23
C ALA A 83 17.26 17.11 5.00
N TYR A 84 16.14 16.38 5.01
CA TYR A 84 15.17 16.30 3.91
C TYR A 84 13.82 16.95 4.25
N GLN A 85 13.64 17.38 5.49
CA GLN A 85 12.44 18.08 5.91
C GLN A 85 12.46 19.52 5.39
N LEU A 86 11.33 19.95 4.83
CA LEU A 86 11.16 21.34 4.44
C LEU A 86 10.94 22.19 5.70
N PRO A 87 11.56 23.38 5.77
CA PRO A 87 11.25 24.33 6.82
C PRO A 87 9.78 24.77 6.71
N ASP A 88 9.17 25.08 7.85
CA ASP A 88 7.79 25.60 7.95
C ASP A 88 6.72 24.72 7.28
N ALA A 89 6.92 23.40 7.29
CA ALA A 89 5.96 22.42 6.77
C ALA A 89 5.69 21.31 7.79
N TRP A 90 4.44 20.83 7.84
CA TRP A 90 4.16 19.53 8.46
C TRP A 90 4.75 18.42 7.59
N SER A 91 5.40 17.46 8.22
CA SER A 91 5.97 16.31 7.52
C SER A 91 5.41 15.02 8.07
N VAL A 92 4.96 14.15 7.18
CA VAL A 92 4.54 12.80 7.52
C VAL A 92 5.61 11.81 7.09
N VAL A 93 5.95 10.88 7.98
CA VAL A 93 6.91 9.82 7.71
C VAL A 93 6.19 8.48 7.65
N LEU A 94 6.42 7.75 6.55
CA LEU A 94 6.06 6.35 6.41
C LEU A 94 7.35 5.51 6.38
N VAL A 95 7.47 4.56 7.29
CA VAL A 95 8.58 3.61 7.30
C VAL A 95 8.09 2.26 6.80
N ASN A 96 8.61 1.81 5.66
CA ASN A 96 8.18 0.58 5.00
C ASN A 96 6.66 0.48 4.82
N GLY A 97 6.02 1.61 4.47
CA GLY A 97 4.58 1.69 4.23
C GLY A 97 3.72 1.89 5.49
N ARG A 98 4.30 1.94 6.69
CA ARG A 98 3.59 2.21 7.95
C ARG A 98 3.80 3.63 8.43
N PHE A 99 2.74 4.29 8.89
CA PHE A 99 2.83 5.65 9.41
C PHE A 99 3.61 5.68 10.74
N SER A 100 4.55 6.63 10.88
CA SER A 100 5.29 6.88 12.12
C SER A 100 4.99 8.28 12.63
N ALA A 101 4.14 8.38 13.65
CA ALA A 101 3.85 9.65 14.32
C ALA A 101 5.11 10.23 15.00
N GLU A 102 5.96 9.38 15.57
CA GLU A 102 7.19 9.78 16.28
C GLU A 102 8.20 10.49 15.36
N LEU A 103 8.35 10.01 14.12
CA LEU A 103 9.26 10.60 13.15
C LEU A 103 8.62 11.75 12.35
N SER A 104 7.32 12.00 12.55
CA SER A 104 6.56 13.03 11.85
C SER A 104 6.58 14.37 12.60
N THR A 105 6.39 15.46 11.87
CA THR A 105 6.28 16.82 12.44
C THR A 105 4.84 17.29 12.26
N LEU A 106 4.03 17.05 13.29
CA LEU A 106 2.57 17.24 13.25
C LEU A 106 2.06 18.28 14.27
N SER A 107 2.97 18.94 14.99
CA SER A 107 2.62 19.98 15.95
C SER A 107 1.97 21.17 15.26
N GLY A 108 0.90 21.72 15.84
CA GLY A 108 0.23 22.91 15.33
C GLY A 108 -0.63 22.68 14.10
N LEU A 109 -1.03 21.43 13.82
CA LEU A 109 -2.03 21.15 12.78
C LEU A 109 -3.31 21.97 13.02
N PRO A 110 -3.95 22.51 11.97
CA PRO A 110 -5.20 23.25 12.10
C PRO A 110 -6.32 22.38 12.65
N ASP A 111 -7.29 23.02 13.31
CA ASP A 111 -8.52 22.37 13.73
C ASP A 111 -9.21 21.71 12.53
N GLY A 112 -9.65 20.46 12.72
CA GLY A 112 -10.30 19.66 11.68
C GLY A 112 -9.36 18.83 10.81
N VAL A 113 -8.04 18.99 10.91
CA VAL A 113 -7.07 18.12 10.23
C VAL A 113 -6.70 16.95 11.16
N SER A 114 -6.89 15.72 10.69
CA SER A 114 -6.50 14.51 11.41
C SER A 114 -5.51 13.72 10.59
N ILE A 115 -4.42 13.26 11.20
CA ILE A 115 -3.44 12.41 10.54
C ILE A 115 -3.34 11.11 11.32
N LEU A 116 -3.70 10.00 10.66
CA LEU A 116 -3.74 8.67 11.25
C LEU A 116 -3.03 7.66 10.35
N SER A 117 -2.61 6.54 10.94
CA SER A 117 -2.34 5.37 10.12
C SER A 117 -3.64 4.93 9.43
N LEU A 118 -3.56 4.36 8.24
CA LEU A 118 -4.75 3.83 7.58
C LEU A 118 -5.37 2.70 8.42
N ALA A 119 -4.55 1.91 9.12
CA ALA A 119 -5.04 0.90 10.03
C ALA A 119 -5.89 1.49 11.18
N ASP A 120 -5.44 2.57 11.81
CA ASP A 120 -6.20 3.24 12.87
C ASP A 120 -7.45 3.93 12.32
N ALA A 121 -7.36 4.54 11.14
CA ALA A 121 -8.52 5.15 10.48
C ALA A 121 -9.58 4.10 10.11
N LEU A 122 -9.18 2.90 9.67
CA LEU A 122 -10.10 1.78 9.43
C LEU A 122 -10.78 1.29 10.70
N ALA A 123 -10.17 1.49 11.88
CA ALA A 123 -10.74 1.10 13.17
C ALA A 123 -11.62 2.20 13.79
N THR A 124 -11.32 3.47 13.53
CA THR A 124 -11.92 4.62 14.25
C THR A 124 -12.75 5.56 13.36
N GLN A 125 -12.48 5.59 12.05
CA GLN A 125 -13.13 6.47 11.06
C GLN A 125 -13.67 5.67 9.87
N THR A 126 -14.21 4.48 10.14
CA THR A 126 -14.64 3.50 9.14
C THR A 126 -15.47 4.09 7.99
N ASP A 127 -16.48 4.89 8.32
CA ASP A 127 -17.41 5.44 7.33
C ASP A 127 -16.70 6.38 6.34
N LEU A 128 -15.80 7.24 6.85
CA LEU A 128 -15.01 8.15 6.03
C LEU A 128 -14.00 7.40 5.17
N VAL A 129 -13.35 6.37 5.70
CA VAL A 129 -12.43 5.56 4.89
C VAL A 129 -13.19 4.84 3.78
N GLN A 130 -14.34 4.24 4.09
CA GLN A 130 -15.16 3.54 3.09
C GLN A 130 -15.70 4.49 2.00
N SER A 131 -15.98 5.75 2.33
CA SER A 131 -16.46 6.74 1.35
C SER A 131 -15.38 7.24 0.38
N HIS A 132 -14.10 6.89 0.57
CA HIS A 132 -13.01 7.37 -0.27
C HIS A 132 -12.07 6.28 -0.79
N LEU A 133 -11.86 5.19 -0.04
CA LEU A 133 -10.91 4.15 -0.40
C LEU A 133 -11.32 3.42 -1.69
N GLY A 134 -10.39 3.30 -2.63
CA GLY A 134 -10.60 2.60 -3.90
C GLY A 134 -11.36 3.38 -4.96
N GLN A 135 -11.63 4.68 -4.75
CA GLN A 135 -12.37 5.51 -5.72
C GLN A 135 -11.49 6.36 -6.64
N ALA A 136 -10.25 6.63 -6.23
CA ALA A 136 -9.37 7.55 -6.96
C ALA A 136 -8.82 6.96 -8.27
N VAL A 137 -8.65 5.63 -8.34
CA VAL A 137 -8.02 4.93 -9.47
C VAL A 137 -8.73 3.60 -9.70
N SER A 138 -9.03 3.26 -10.95
CA SER A 138 -9.65 1.97 -11.27
C SER A 138 -8.64 0.82 -11.15
N LEU A 139 -9.07 -0.31 -10.59
CA LEU A 139 -8.29 -1.56 -10.56
C LEU A 139 -7.93 -2.07 -11.95
N SER A 140 -8.65 -1.65 -12.99
CA SER A 140 -8.40 -2.06 -14.37
C SER A 140 -7.30 -1.26 -15.06
N GLU A 141 -6.91 -0.09 -14.54
CA GLU A 141 -5.94 0.81 -15.19
C GLU A 141 -4.54 0.22 -15.20
N HIS A 142 -4.00 -0.15 -14.03
CA HIS A 142 -2.63 -0.68 -13.92
C HIS A 142 -2.54 -1.85 -12.94
N SER A 143 -1.81 -2.90 -13.32
CA SER A 143 -1.66 -4.09 -12.46
C SER A 143 -1.00 -3.80 -11.11
N PHE A 144 -0.16 -2.77 -11.01
CA PHE A 144 0.43 -2.34 -9.75
C PHE A 144 -0.59 -1.73 -8.78
N VAL A 145 -1.66 -1.11 -9.30
CA VAL A 145 -2.78 -0.62 -8.48
C VAL A 145 -3.51 -1.81 -7.90
N ALA A 146 -3.90 -2.79 -8.72
CA ALA A 146 -4.53 -4.02 -8.27
C ALA A 146 -3.67 -4.77 -7.24
N PHE A 147 -2.35 -4.86 -7.47
CA PHE A 147 -1.43 -5.43 -6.49
C PHE A 147 -1.38 -4.61 -5.19
N ASN A 148 -1.21 -3.30 -5.25
CA ASN A 148 -1.14 -2.48 -4.03
C ASN A 148 -2.46 -2.52 -3.23
N THR A 149 -3.61 -2.43 -3.90
CA THR A 149 -4.94 -2.49 -3.27
C THR A 149 -5.19 -3.82 -2.58
N ALA A 150 -4.79 -4.95 -3.19
CA ALA A 150 -4.92 -6.24 -2.53
C ALA A 150 -3.96 -6.37 -1.33
N TRP A 151 -2.70 -5.92 -1.43
CA TRP A 151 -1.64 -6.24 -0.46
C TRP A 151 -1.28 -5.14 0.56
N PHE A 152 -1.84 -3.92 0.51
CA PHE A 152 -1.43 -2.88 1.46
C PHE A 152 -1.61 -3.33 2.92
N SER A 153 -0.57 -3.13 3.73
CA SER A 153 -0.54 -3.52 5.15
C SER A 153 -0.79 -2.35 6.11
N ASP A 154 -0.65 -1.13 5.62
CA ASP A 154 -0.96 0.13 6.29
C ASP A 154 -0.89 1.27 5.25
N GLY A 155 -1.00 2.51 5.69
CA GLY A 155 -0.84 3.70 4.89
C GLY A 155 -1.06 4.95 5.72
N LEU A 156 -1.37 6.04 5.05
CA LEU A 156 -1.67 7.33 5.66
C LEU A 156 -3.13 7.70 5.38
N PHE A 157 -3.83 8.16 6.41
CA PHE A 157 -5.12 8.83 6.29
C PHE A 157 -4.99 10.29 6.74
N VAL A 158 -5.48 11.21 5.92
CA VAL A 158 -5.50 12.67 6.15
C VAL A 158 -6.89 13.20 5.80
#